data_AF-A0A9C6U0D7-F1
#
_entry.id   AF-A0A9C6U0D7-F1
#
_cell.length_a   1.000
_cell.length_b   1.000
_cell.length_c   1.000
_cell.angle_alpha   90.00
_cell.angle_beta   90.00
_cell.angle_gamma   90.00
#
_symmetry.space_group_name_H-M   'P 1'
#
loop_
_entity.id
_entity.type
_entity.pdbx_description
1 polymer ?
#
loop_
_entity_poly.entity_id
_entity_poly.type
_entity_poly.pdbx_seq_one_letter_code
_entity_poly.pdbx_strand_id
1 'polypeptide(L)'
;MGITDKLCQALQQKSQDILNAMHLVSSTKSLIQQLRDSSWGALLEKVSSFCNDHAIQIPDMGASFSDIIRSRRKKDVVTVEHHYRVDIFTSVIDFQLKELNSRFSEQATELLILSTSLDPKDAFKLFSVCNICNLVKNFYSLDFSEQEKIQLDYELQHYELDVVKAPDFQNLSTLAELGGKAGRPIPTRPAPPRLAL
;
A
#
# COMPACT_ATOMS: atom_id res chain seq x y z
N MET A 1 -5.96 -0.14 -17.09
CA MET A 1 -7.23 0.46 -16.62
C MET A 1 -6.90 1.85 -16.08
N GLY A 2 -7.68 2.89 -16.41
CA GLY A 2 -7.32 4.26 -16.00
C GLY A 2 -7.16 4.45 -14.49
N ILE A 3 -7.93 3.70 -13.69
CA ILE A 3 -7.84 3.71 -12.23
C ILE A 3 -6.48 3.21 -11.72
N THR A 4 -5.96 2.11 -12.27
CA THR A 4 -4.68 1.52 -11.83
C THR A 4 -3.46 2.23 -12.40
N ASP A 5 -3.59 2.95 -13.52
CA ASP A 5 -2.48 3.67 -14.15
C ASP A 5 -1.87 4.73 -13.23
N LYS A 6 -2.71 5.52 -12.55
CA LYS A 6 -2.24 6.51 -11.56
C LYS A 6 -1.45 5.87 -10.43
N LEU A 7 -1.91 4.72 -9.93
CA LEU A 7 -1.18 3.96 -8.91
C LEU A 7 0.16 3.45 -9.45
N CYS A 8 0.17 2.87 -10.66
CA CYS A 8 1.39 2.39 -11.30
C CYS A 8 2.43 3.51 -11.46
N GLN A 9 2.02 4.68 -11.93
CA GLN A 9 2.91 5.82 -12.08
C GLN A 9 3.47 6.29 -10.73
N ALA A 10 2.62 6.40 -9.70
CA ALA A 10 3.06 6.80 -8.36
C ALA A 10 4.05 5.79 -7.75
N LEU A 11 3.80 4.50 -7.88
CA LEU A 11 4.69 3.45 -7.35
C LEU A 11 6.04 3.36 -8.09
N GLN A 12 6.11 3.86 -9.32
CA GLN A 12 7.37 3.95 -10.07
C GLN A 12 8.22 5.18 -9.70
N GLN A 13 7.64 6.16 -8.99
CA GLN A 13 8.37 7.36 -8.56
C GLN A 13 9.24 7.05 -7.34
N LYS A 14 10.56 7.18 -7.50
CA LYS A 14 11.54 6.96 -6.42
C LYS A 14 11.41 7.91 -5.23
N SER A 15 10.82 9.09 -5.45
CA SER A 15 10.58 10.11 -4.42
C SER A 15 9.27 9.92 -3.67
N GLN A 16 8.48 8.91 -4.02
CA GLN A 16 7.16 8.73 -3.43
C GLN A 16 7.28 8.37 -1.95
N ASP A 17 6.59 9.14 -1.11
CA ASP A 17 6.45 8.85 0.31
C ASP A 17 5.58 7.60 0.53
N ILE A 18 5.99 6.75 1.48
CA ILE A 18 5.33 5.46 1.75
C ILE A 18 3.89 5.67 2.22
N LEU A 19 3.61 6.64 3.09
CA LEU A 19 2.25 6.90 3.57
C LEU A 19 1.35 7.35 2.42
N ASN A 20 1.86 8.25 1.57
CA ASN A 20 1.16 8.67 0.37
C ASN A 20 0.91 7.50 -0.59
N ALA A 21 1.90 6.60 -0.78
CA ALA A 21 1.74 5.40 -1.59
C ALA A 21 0.67 4.47 -1.03
N MET A 22 0.65 4.22 0.28
CA MET A 22 -0.36 3.37 0.93
C MET A 22 -1.76 3.99 0.85
N HIS A 23 -1.87 5.31 1.00
CA HIS A 23 -3.13 6.02 0.79
C HIS A 23 -3.64 5.88 -0.66
N LEU A 24 -2.73 5.96 -1.65
CA LEU A 24 -3.06 5.73 -3.06
C LEU A 24 -3.52 4.30 -3.31
N VAL A 25 -2.87 3.29 -2.71
CA VAL A 25 -3.30 1.89 -2.78
C VAL A 25 -4.73 1.75 -2.25
N SER A 26 -5.01 2.30 -1.07
CA SER A 26 -6.35 2.24 -0.46
C SER A 26 -7.41 2.92 -1.33
N SER A 27 -7.14 4.14 -1.78
CA SER A 27 -8.05 4.89 -2.67
C SER A 27 -8.29 4.15 -3.99
N THR A 28 -7.25 3.52 -4.55
CA THR A 28 -7.34 2.73 -5.78
C THR A 28 -8.23 1.51 -5.57
N LYS A 29 -8.07 0.77 -4.46
CA LYS A 29 -8.95 -0.35 -4.11
C LYS A 29 -10.42 0.10 -4.03
N SER A 30 -10.69 1.22 -3.34
CA SER A 30 -12.05 1.76 -3.23
C SER A 30 -12.64 2.14 -4.60
N LEU A 31 -11.85 2.78 -5.48
CA LEU A 31 -12.31 3.13 -6.82
C LEU A 31 -12.61 1.90 -7.69
N ILE A 32 -11.78 0.85 -7.59
CA ILE A 32 -12.03 -0.41 -8.32
C ILE A 32 -13.29 -1.11 -7.78
N GLN A 33 -13.51 -1.09 -6.45
CA GLN A 33 -14.73 -1.62 -5.85
C GLN A 33 -15.97 -0.83 -6.31
N GLN A 34 -15.90 0.50 -6.33
CA GLN A 34 -16.99 1.34 -6.86
C GLN A 34 -17.28 1.05 -8.35
N LEU A 35 -16.22 0.83 -9.15
CA LEU A 35 -16.35 0.43 -10.54
C LEU A 35 -17.16 -0.87 -10.67
N ARG A 36 -16.85 -1.86 -9.83
CA ARG A 36 -17.56 -3.14 -9.78
C ARG A 36 -19.04 -2.98 -9.45
N ASP A 37 -19.34 -2.22 -8.40
CA ASP A 37 -20.67 -2.26 -7.78
C ASP A 37 -21.68 -1.34 -8.48
N SER A 38 -21.21 -0.26 -9.11
CA SER A 38 -22.09 0.80 -9.61
C SER A 38 -21.88 1.22 -11.07
N SER A 39 -20.77 0.82 -11.71
CA SER A 39 -20.42 1.37 -13.04
C SER A 39 -20.85 0.53 -14.23
N TRP A 40 -21.44 -0.66 -14.01
CA TRP A 40 -21.94 -1.51 -15.10
C TRP A 40 -22.92 -0.76 -16.01
N GLY A 41 -23.94 -0.11 -15.44
CA GLY A 41 -24.94 0.62 -16.21
C GLY A 41 -24.34 1.75 -17.04
N ALA A 42 -23.46 2.56 -16.44
CA ALA A 42 -22.78 3.65 -17.14
C ALA A 42 -21.87 3.14 -18.28
N LEU A 43 -21.19 2.01 -18.08
CA LEU A 43 -20.40 1.37 -19.13
C LEU A 43 -21.29 0.87 -20.26
N LEU A 44 -22.39 0.19 -19.93
CA LEU A 44 -23.33 -0.36 -20.90
C LEU A 44 -23.93 0.75 -21.77
N GLU A 45 -24.35 1.88 -21.17
CA GLU A 45 -24.85 3.05 -21.90
C GLU A 45 -23.81 3.60 -22.88
N LYS A 46 -22.57 3.76 -22.42
CA LYS A 46 -21.48 4.29 -23.26
C LYS A 46 -21.14 3.36 -24.43
N VAL A 47 -21.09 2.05 -24.18
CA VAL A 47 -20.87 1.04 -25.23
C VAL A 47 -22.05 1.00 -26.20
N SER A 48 -23.27 1.08 -25.69
CA SER A 48 -24.49 1.08 -26.52
C SER A 48 -24.54 2.31 -27.42
N SER A 49 -24.23 3.50 -26.90
CA SER A 49 -24.11 4.73 -27.71
C SER A 49 -23.08 4.55 -28.82
N PHE A 50 -21.88 4.05 -28.49
CA PHE A 50 -20.83 3.82 -29.48
C PHE A 50 -21.28 2.83 -30.57
N CYS A 51 -21.93 1.73 -30.20
CA CYS A 51 -22.45 0.76 -31.15
C CYS A 51 -23.49 1.38 -32.09
N ASN A 52 -24.43 2.16 -31.56
CA ASN A 52 -25.44 2.86 -32.36
C ASN A 52 -24.81 3.84 -33.35
N ASP A 53 -23.82 4.62 -32.91
CA ASP A 53 -23.11 5.60 -33.76
C ASP A 53 -22.38 4.94 -34.94
N HIS A 54 -22.00 3.66 -34.80
CA HIS A 54 -21.26 2.90 -35.81
C HIS A 54 -22.10 1.81 -36.48
N ALA A 55 -23.43 1.82 -36.30
CA ALA A 55 -24.36 0.82 -36.82
C ALA A 55 -23.98 -0.64 -36.47
N ILE A 56 -23.37 -0.85 -35.30
CA ILE A 56 -23.06 -2.17 -34.75
C ILE A 56 -24.31 -2.69 -34.05
N GLN A 57 -24.78 -3.88 -34.44
CA GLN A 57 -25.94 -4.49 -33.79
C GLN A 57 -25.62 -4.88 -32.35
N ILE A 58 -26.44 -4.39 -31.42
CA ILE A 58 -26.37 -4.75 -30.01
C ILE A 58 -27.17 -6.06 -29.82
N PRO A 59 -26.60 -7.09 -29.19
CA PRO A 59 -27.32 -8.34 -28.93
C PRO A 59 -28.45 -8.13 -27.91
N ASP A 60 -29.51 -8.94 -28.02
CA ASP A 60 -30.57 -8.97 -27.03
C ASP A 60 -30.03 -9.46 -25.68
N MET A 61 -30.01 -8.56 -24.69
CA MET A 61 -29.48 -8.79 -23.35
C MET A 61 -30.25 -9.86 -22.57
N GLY A 62 -31.54 -10.06 -22.90
CA GLY A 62 -32.40 -11.08 -22.30
C GLY A 62 -32.32 -12.45 -22.96
N ALA A 63 -31.70 -12.56 -24.14
CA ALA A 63 -31.57 -13.82 -24.85
C ALA A 63 -30.65 -14.80 -24.12
N SER A 64 -30.76 -16.10 -24.43
CA SER A 64 -29.79 -17.07 -23.95
C SER A 64 -28.44 -16.82 -24.62
N PHE A 65 -27.39 -16.74 -23.81
CA PHE A 65 -26.03 -16.62 -24.33
C PHE A 65 -25.63 -17.84 -25.19
N SER A 66 -26.17 -19.03 -24.87
CA SER A 66 -25.91 -20.24 -25.66
C SER A 66 -26.40 -20.17 -27.11
N ASP A 67 -27.47 -19.40 -27.37
CA ASP A 67 -28.04 -19.18 -28.70
C ASP A 67 -27.13 -18.28 -29.56
N ILE A 68 -26.37 -17.37 -28.93
CA ILE A 68 -25.43 -16.48 -29.62
C ILE A 68 -24.19 -17.24 -30.11
N ILE A 69 -23.60 -18.09 -29.27
CA ILE A 69 -22.33 -18.78 -29.61
C ILE A 69 -22.55 -20.13 -30.32
N ARG A 70 -23.81 -20.54 -30.56
CA ARG A 70 -24.18 -21.86 -31.13
C ARG A 70 -23.50 -23.04 -30.40
N SER A 71 -23.38 -22.94 -29.08
CA SER A 71 -22.75 -23.96 -28.23
C SER A 71 -23.70 -25.14 -28.00
N ARG A 72 -23.24 -26.38 -28.26
CA ARG A 72 -24.02 -27.61 -28.04
C ARG A 72 -24.09 -28.06 -26.57
N ARG A 73 -23.39 -27.39 -25.65
CA ARG A 73 -23.40 -27.76 -24.23
C ARG A 73 -24.52 -27.01 -23.51
N LYS A 74 -25.67 -27.68 -23.34
CA LYS A 74 -26.74 -27.27 -22.41
C LYS A 74 -26.20 -27.34 -20.98
N LYS A 75 -25.61 -26.25 -20.50
CA LYS A 75 -25.34 -26.02 -19.08
C LYS A 75 -25.79 -24.61 -18.78
N ASP A 76 -26.92 -24.55 -18.07
CA ASP A 76 -27.62 -23.37 -17.53
C ASP A 76 -27.95 -22.25 -18.54
N VAL A 77 -29.21 -21.84 -18.56
CA VAL A 77 -29.66 -20.71 -19.40
C VAL A 77 -29.13 -19.42 -18.79
N VAL A 78 -27.88 -19.09 -19.11
CA VAL A 78 -27.27 -17.81 -18.75
C VAL A 78 -27.67 -16.77 -19.78
N THR A 79 -28.12 -15.59 -19.35
CA THR A 79 -28.48 -14.50 -20.25
C THR A 79 -27.22 -13.82 -20.80
N VAL A 80 -27.37 -13.15 -21.95
CA VAL A 80 -26.29 -12.35 -22.54
C VAL A 80 -25.79 -11.28 -21.56
N GLU A 81 -26.71 -10.61 -20.86
CA GLU A 81 -26.33 -9.63 -19.84
C GLU A 81 -25.49 -10.27 -18.73
N HIS A 82 -25.91 -11.42 -18.21
CA HIS A 82 -25.18 -12.10 -17.14
C HIS A 82 -23.77 -12.45 -17.58
N HIS A 83 -23.60 -12.95 -18.80
CA HIS A 83 -22.28 -13.29 -19.32
C HIS A 83 -21.35 -12.07 -19.35
N TYR A 84 -21.77 -10.97 -19.96
CA TYR A 84 -20.92 -9.78 -20.04
C TYR A 84 -20.72 -9.09 -18.68
N ARG A 85 -21.77 -9.01 -17.85
CA ARG A 85 -21.71 -8.32 -16.56
C ARG A 85 -20.95 -9.13 -15.51
N VAL A 86 -21.26 -10.41 -15.35
CA VAL A 86 -20.76 -11.24 -14.26
C VAL A 86 -19.51 -11.99 -14.68
N ASP A 87 -19.59 -12.78 -15.75
CA ASP A 87 -18.49 -13.66 -16.15
C ASP A 87 -17.30 -12.89 -16.72
N ILE A 88 -17.54 -11.72 -17.34
CA ILE A 88 -16.49 -10.88 -17.91
C ILE A 88 -16.21 -9.68 -17.02
N PHE A 89 -17.11 -8.70 -16.95
CA PHE A 89 -16.84 -7.41 -16.31
C PHE A 89 -16.51 -7.57 -14.81
N THR A 90 -17.38 -8.24 -14.06
CA THR A 90 -17.19 -8.45 -12.62
C THR A 90 -15.96 -9.32 -12.35
N SER A 91 -15.76 -10.40 -13.10
CA SER A 91 -14.63 -11.30 -12.93
C SER A 91 -13.27 -10.63 -13.22
N VAL A 92 -13.18 -9.77 -14.23
CA VAL A 92 -11.96 -8.98 -14.51
C VAL A 92 -11.66 -8.02 -13.36
N ILE A 93 -12.68 -7.34 -12.82
CA ILE A 93 -12.52 -6.40 -11.71
C ILE A 93 -12.14 -7.13 -10.42
N ASP A 94 -12.80 -8.25 -10.12
CA ASP A 94 -12.51 -9.09 -8.96
C ASP A 94 -11.08 -9.63 -9.01
N PHE A 95 -10.60 -10.00 -10.20
CA PHE A 95 -9.21 -10.39 -10.39
C PHE A 95 -8.24 -9.24 -10.05
N GLN A 96 -8.51 -8.01 -10.52
CA GLN A 96 -7.69 -6.85 -10.22
C GLN A 96 -7.69 -6.52 -8.72
N LEU A 97 -8.85 -6.57 -8.05
CA LEU A 97 -8.96 -6.38 -6.60
C LEU A 97 -8.19 -7.46 -5.84
N LYS A 98 -8.35 -8.72 -6.24
CA LYS A 98 -7.65 -9.85 -5.60
C LYS A 98 -6.14 -9.69 -5.71
N GLU A 99 -5.63 -9.36 -6.89
CA GLU A 99 -4.19 -9.14 -7.10
C GLU A 99 -3.69 -7.98 -6.23
N LEU A 100 -4.41 -6.86 -6.21
CA LEU A 100 -4.02 -5.69 -5.43
C LEU A 100 -4.08 -5.94 -3.92
N ASN A 101 -5.09 -6.68 -3.45
CA ASN A 101 -5.22 -7.10 -2.06
C ASN A 101 -4.17 -8.13 -1.64
N SER A 102 -3.74 -9.01 -2.56
CA SER A 102 -2.68 -9.96 -2.28
C SER A 102 -1.31 -9.28 -2.16
N ARG A 103 -1.01 -8.29 -3.02
CA ARG A 103 0.27 -7.57 -3.00
C ARG A 103 0.36 -6.57 -1.86
N PHE A 104 -0.75 -5.90 -1.54
CA PHE A 104 -0.87 -4.95 -0.45
C PHE A 104 -1.92 -5.44 0.54
N SER A 105 -1.63 -6.55 1.18
CA SER A 105 -2.47 -7.06 2.28
C SER A 105 -2.45 -6.09 3.46
N GLU A 106 -3.41 -6.20 4.38
CA GLU A 106 -3.45 -5.38 5.60
C GLU A 106 -2.12 -5.46 6.35
N GLN A 107 -1.59 -6.68 6.51
CA GLN A 107 -0.29 -6.93 7.13
C GLN A 107 0.87 -6.26 6.39
N ALA A 108 0.92 -6.36 5.05
CA ALA A 108 1.97 -5.72 4.27
C ALA A 108 1.89 -4.18 4.35
N THR A 109 0.68 -3.62 4.33
CA THR A 109 0.47 -2.17 4.47
C THR A 109 0.82 -1.68 5.87
N GLU A 110 0.47 -2.43 6.91
CA GLU A 110 0.80 -2.10 8.30
C GLU A 110 2.31 -2.15 8.51
N LEU A 111 2.99 -3.20 8.02
CA LEU A 111 4.45 -3.31 8.06
C LEU A 111 5.11 -2.07 7.44
N LEU A 112 4.67 -1.67 6.24
CA LEU A 112 5.22 -0.52 5.53
C LEU A 112 4.98 0.80 6.28
N ILE A 113 3.78 0.98 6.84
CA ILE A 113 3.42 2.17 7.64
C ILE A 113 4.26 2.23 8.92
N LEU A 114 4.40 1.14 9.67
CA LEU A 114 5.21 1.12 10.88
C LEU A 114 6.70 1.34 10.56
N SER A 115 7.18 0.82 9.43
CA SER A 115 8.56 1.02 8.97
C SER A 115 8.89 2.48 8.66
N THR A 116 7.90 3.36 8.41
CA THR A 116 8.18 4.79 8.17
C THR A 116 8.78 5.48 9.40
N SER A 117 8.57 4.93 10.60
CA SER A 117 9.16 5.47 11.84
C SER A 117 10.68 5.26 11.93
N LEU A 118 11.26 4.48 11.01
CA LEU A 118 12.71 4.30 10.88
C LEU A 118 13.33 5.30 9.87
N ASP A 119 12.55 6.05 9.11
CA ASP A 119 13.07 6.98 8.09
C ASP A 119 13.66 8.24 8.74
N PRO A 120 14.97 8.53 8.54
CA PRO A 120 15.58 9.74 9.09
C PRO A 120 15.20 11.03 8.35
N LYS A 121 14.56 10.94 7.18
CA LYS A 121 14.15 12.12 6.38
C LYS A 121 13.35 13.13 7.18
N ASP A 122 13.45 14.38 6.74
CA ASP A 122 12.75 15.52 7.33
C ASP A 122 12.93 15.59 8.85
N ALA A 123 14.16 15.35 9.31
CA ALA A 123 14.51 15.35 10.73
C ALA A 123 13.69 14.33 11.55
N PHE A 124 13.59 13.08 11.07
CA PHE A 124 12.86 12.00 11.74
C PHE A 124 11.40 12.33 12.05
N LYS A 125 10.74 13.12 11.20
CA LYS A 125 9.36 13.59 11.40
C LYS A 125 8.35 12.47 11.73
N LEU A 126 8.58 11.27 11.20
CA LEU A 126 7.69 10.11 11.36
C LEU A 126 8.11 9.17 12.51
N PHE A 127 9.17 9.50 13.24
CA PHE A 127 9.65 8.69 14.36
C PHE A 127 8.58 8.56 15.43
N SER A 128 8.39 7.33 15.89
CA SER A 128 7.42 6.99 16.94
C SER A 128 7.89 5.73 17.63
N VAL A 129 8.20 5.85 18.93
CA VAL A 129 8.59 4.72 19.79
C VAL A 129 7.51 3.64 19.74
N CYS A 130 6.24 4.02 19.87
CA CYS A 130 5.11 3.11 19.83
C CYS A 130 5.04 2.32 18.51
N ASN A 131 5.24 3.00 17.37
CA ASN A 131 5.20 2.34 16.07
C ASN A 131 6.35 1.34 15.90
N ILE A 132 7.56 1.67 16.35
CA ILE A 132 8.71 0.76 16.28
C ILE A 132 8.49 -0.44 17.22
N CYS A 133 7.97 -0.22 18.42
CA CYS A 133 7.59 -1.29 19.34
C CYS A 133 6.52 -2.20 18.73
N ASN A 134 5.51 -1.64 18.05
CA ASN A 134 4.49 -2.43 17.34
C ASN A 134 5.08 -3.18 16.14
N LEU A 135 6.03 -2.60 15.42
CA LEU A 135 6.73 -3.25 14.32
C LEU A 135 7.41 -4.54 14.81
N VAL A 136 8.15 -4.44 15.92
CA VAL A 136 8.84 -5.59 16.52
C VAL A 136 7.84 -6.62 17.04
N LYS A 137 6.80 -6.18 17.75
CA LYS A 137 5.78 -7.09 18.32
C LYS A 137 4.98 -7.84 17.25
N ASN A 138 4.62 -7.17 16.15
CA ASN A 138 3.70 -7.73 15.15
C ASN A 138 4.44 -8.49 14.04
N PHE A 139 5.66 -8.07 13.67
CA PHE A 139 6.35 -8.58 12.49
C PHE A 139 7.70 -9.25 12.76
N TYR A 140 8.38 -8.91 13.86
CA TYR A 140 9.69 -9.46 14.23
C TYR A 140 9.68 -10.12 15.61
N SER A 141 8.54 -10.71 15.98
CA SER A 141 8.32 -11.23 17.34
C SER A 141 9.22 -12.40 17.72
N LEU A 142 9.78 -13.10 16.74
CA LEU A 142 10.71 -14.22 16.89
C LEU A 142 12.18 -13.78 16.99
N ASP A 143 12.50 -12.57 16.53
CA ASP A 143 13.86 -12.04 16.53
C ASP A 143 14.22 -11.36 17.87
N PHE A 144 13.21 -11.16 18.74
CA PHE A 144 13.36 -10.53 20.05
C PHE A 144 12.72 -11.38 21.14
N SER A 145 13.45 -11.58 22.24
CA SER A 145 12.88 -12.10 23.48
C SER A 145 11.92 -11.08 24.12
N GLU A 146 11.04 -11.54 25.01
CA GLU A 146 10.12 -10.64 25.74
C GLU A 146 10.87 -9.60 26.58
N GLN A 147 12.05 -9.95 27.11
CA GLN A 147 12.89 -9.00 27.84
C GLN A 147 13.45 -7.91 26.92
N GLU A 148 13.94 -8.29 25.73
CA GLU A 148 14.44 -7.32 24.75
C GLU A 148 13.33 -6.40 24.25
N LYS A 149 12.10 -6.91 24.07
CA LYS A 149 10.93 -6.07 23.69
C LYS A 149 10.58 -5.03 24.75
N ILE A 150 10.71 -5.36 26.03
CA ILE A 150 10.49 -4.41 27.13
C ILE A 150 11.62 -3.37 27.16
N GLN A 151 12.87 -3.83 27.03
CA GLN A 151 14.04 -2.96 27.04
C GLN A 151 14.06 -1.99 25.85
N LEU A 152 13.63 -2.45 24.67
CA LEU A 152 13.55 -1.66 23.45
C LEU A 152 12.78 -0.34 23.64
N ASP A 153 11.68 -0.36 24.40
CA ASP A 153 10.88 0.84 24.64
C ASP A 153 11.70 1.94 25.34
N TYR A 154 12.49 1.56 26.36
CA TYR A 154 13.38 2.48 27.07
C TYR A 154 14.55 2.94 26.18
N GLU A 155 15.15 2.02 25.42
CA GLU A 155 16.26 2.35 24.52
C GLU A 155 15.83 3.33 23.43
N LEU A 156 14.61 3.19 22.90
CA LEU A 156 14.06 4.10 21.90
C LEU A 156 13.76 5.49 22.47
N GLN A 157 13.38 5.61 23.74
CA GLN A 157 13.24 6.91 24.42
C GLN A 157 14.59 7.62 24.55
N HIS A 158 15.66 6.89 24.88
CA HIS A 158 17.02 7.44 24.88
C HIS A 158 17.48 7.83 23.47
N TYR A 159 17.24 6.95 22.48
CA TYR A 159 17.54 7.23 21.07
C TYR A 159 16.84 8.50 20.56
N GLU A 160 15.62 8.76 21.01
CA GLU A 160 14.89 9.99 20.64
C GLU A 160 15.65 11.26 21.08
N LEU A 161 16.23 11.23 22.29
CA LEU A 161 16.97 12.37 22.84
C LEU A 161 18.36 12.49 22.23
N ASP A 162 19.07 11.37 22.09
CA ASP A 162 20.49 11.33 21.74
C ASP A 162 20.74 11.40 20.23
N VAL A 163 19.76 10.98 19.42
CA VAL A 163 19.89 10.90 17.95
C VAL A 163 18.81 11.73 17.26
N VAL A 164 17.53 11.43 17.50
CA VAL A 164 16.42 12.06 16.75
C VAL A 164 16.37 13.57 16.98
N LYS A 165 16.61 14.05 18.19
CA LYS A 165 16.62 15.49 18.54
C LYS A 165 17.99 16.14 18.43
N ALA A 166 19.05 15.36 18.19
CA ALA A 166 20.39 15.89 18.14
C ALA A 166 20.62 16.68 16.84
N PRO A 167 21.16 17.92 16.91
CA PRO A 167 21.40 18.77 15.74
C PRO A 167 22.23 18.09 14.65
N ASP A 168 23.16 17.23 15.06
CA ASP A 168 24.05 16.53 14.15
C ASP A 168 23.30 15.56 13.21
N PHE A 169 22.11 15.09 13.56
CA PHE A 169 21.38 14.08 12.80
C PHE A 169 20.21 14.63 11.98
N GLN A 170 19.94 15.94 12.04
CA GLN A 170 18.73 16.54 11.44
C GLN A 170 18.72 16.56 9.90
N ASN A 171 19.89 16.51 9.26
CA ASN A 171 20.03 16.62 7.80
C ASN A 171 20.20 15.26 7.10
N LEU A 172 19.84 14.16 7.78
CA LEU A 172 19.94 12.82 7.22
C LEU A 172 18.72 12.52 6.34
N SER A 173 18.97 11.83 5.22
CA SER A 173 17.96 11.50 4.21
C SER A 173 17.83 9.99 3.96
N THR A 174 18.79 9.21 4.46
CA THR A 174 18.79 7.74 4.29
C THR A 174 19.30 7.03 5.54
N LEU A 175 18.84 5.79 5.72
CA LEU A 175 19.34 4.88 6.76
C LEU A 175 20.84 4.60 6.63
N ALA A 176 21.39 4.65 5.41
CA ALA A 176 22.83 4.45 5.18
C ALA A 176 23.66 5.60 5.78
N GLU A 177 23.21 6.85 5.62
CA GLU A 177 23.86 8.02 6.23
C GLU A 177 23.78 7.96 7.75
N LEU A 178 22.63 7.53 8.30
CA LEU A 178 22.46 7.31 9.73
C LEU A 178 23.45 6.27 10.25
N GLY A 179 23.54 5.09 9.63
CA GLY A 179 24.47 4.03 10.03
C GLY A 179 25.94 4.47 9.95
N GLY A 180 26.32 5.21 8.90
CA GLY A 180 27.67 5.76 8.75
C GLY A 180 28.02 6.83 9.78
N LYS A 181 27.02 7.53 10.33
CA LYS A 181 27.22 8.57 11.36
C LYS A 181 27.21 7.99 12.78
N ALA A 182 26.28 7.07 13.07
CA ALA A 182 26.20 6.37 14.35
C ALA A 182 27.40 5.42 14.59
N GLY A 183 28.01 4.89 13.53
CA GLY A 183 29.21 4.06 13.61
C GLY A 183 30.51 4.83 13.93
N ARG A 184 30.47 6.16 14.00
CA ARG A 184 31.61 6.97 14.47
C ARG A 184 31.45 7.21 15.98
N PRO A 185 32.51 7.04 16.79
CA PRO A 185 32.41 7.30 18.22
C PRO A 185 31.93 8.74 18.44
N ILE A 186 30.79 8.89 19.12
CA ILE A 186 30.29 10.17 19.61
C ILE A 186 31.44 10.77 20.45
N PRO A 187 31.94 11.98 20.14
CA PRO A 187 32.97 12.60 20.96
C PRO A 187 32.40 12.76 22.37
N THR A 188 32.91 11.95 23.30
CA THR A 188 32.51 12.02 24.69
C THR A 188 32.81 13.41 25.23
N ARG A 189 31.80 14.02 25.86
CA ARG A 189 31.90 15.32 26.53
C ARG A 189 33.12 15.29 27.45
N PRO A 190 34.03 16.29 27.40
CA PRO A 190 35.24 16.27 28.22
C PRO A 190 34.86 16.19 29.70
N ALA A 191 35.50 15.27 30.42
CA ALA A 191 35.30 15.07 31.85
C ALA A 191 35.54 16.39 32.60
N PRO A 192 34.71 16.75 33.60
CA PRO A 192 34.94 17.95 34.37
C PRO A 192 36.29 17.85 35.09
N PRO A 193 37.04 18.96 35.19
CA PRO A 193 38.35 18.97 35.81
C PRO A 193 38.21 18.48 37.26
N ARG A 194 39.00 17.46 37.62
CA ARG A 194 39.13 17.03 39.01
C ARG A 194 39.67 18.22 39.80
N LEU A 195 38.84 18.77 40.69
CA LEU A 195 39.29 19.68 41.73
C LEU A 195 40.24 18.88 42.63
N ALA A 196 41.53 19.24 42.59
CA ALA A 196 42.49 18.80 43.58
C ALA A 196 42.21 19.56 44.89
N LEU A 197 41.81 18.82 45.92
CA LEU A 197 41.96 19.20 47.33
C LEU A 197 42.88 18.17 47.98
#